data_AF-A0A7H8GIP5-F1
#
_entry.id   AF-A0A7H8GIP5-F1
#
_cell.length_a   1.000
_cell.length_b   1.000
_cell.length_c   1.000
_cell.angle_alpha   90.00
_cell.angle_beta   90.00
_cell.angle_gamma   90.00
#
_symmetry.space_group_name_H-M   'P 1'
#
loop_
_entity.id
_entity.type
_entity.pdbx_description
1 polymer ?
#
loop_
_entity_poly.entity_id
_entity_poly.type
_entity_poly.pdbx_seq_one_letter_code
_entity_poly.pdbx_strand_id
1 'polypeptide(L)'
;MPKFQLYNTNMVLKMPGAVVYSRKKEAPTVRKKTISNQVYMFWPNGSPCTLINIWLQHVTVQATGDSAETFASHMTHYVRYCFNHGAHLLAVDDTFLSGLSTHLLEEKKLKKSAITGARSPNQVAYTIRRVIDFLIWYQMNYRLVSQPKLVGELGTGAQVTIEWKANRQGQPILYHPAIPTVRPPVSDKKPMPDNFIGKISDTIYRLKTNPRYLFAATASQVRDDYIAKNEYLYNRRLATLKISKMTGLRPDELNSIPLNLNEHPLEKRTLYIPTLKTRQRPRPIREFPLSLEDAIEISIYLKARTAFIAYLNIPPTKATSFMLAQNGKAIETRSLARDFRRLCELSGLTDVQVCLSMFRHRFITTQIAYEIAKELKRDIAQKDLWMEAVQKRILAKVAKLTGHRDPMSLKNYFDEGFAIAIASSSSPSPKQKEALIQQLETRIHELSMHSTIYSDPKLAKGISELEQILSKLKFI
;
A
#
# COMPACT_ATOMS: atom_id res chain seq x y z
N MET A 1 -24.78 -1.61 20.09
CA MET A 1 -24.97 -2.64 19.03
C MET A 1 -23.62 -3.23 18.61
N PRO A 2 -23.52 -4.55 18.36
CA PRO A 2 -22.30 -5.16 17.84
C PRO A 2 -21.90 -4.51 16.51
N LYS A 3 -20.61 -4.23 16.32
CA LYS A 3 -20.07 -3.59 15.10
C LYS A 3 -19.94 -4.62 13.97
N PHE A 4 -21.04 -5.19 13.49
CA PHE A 4 -21.00 -6.07 12.31
C PHE A 4 -20.94 -5.24 11.02
N GLN A 5 -20.22 -5.72 10.02
CA GLN A 5 -20.08 -5.06 8.73
C GLN A 5 -21.44 -4.98 8.02
N LEU A 6 -21.84 -3.80 7.53
CA LEU A 6 -23.13 -3.60 6.86
C LEU A 6 -23.11 -3.89 5.36
N TYR A 7 -22.00 -4.37 4.81
CA TYR A 7 -21.88 -4.60 3.38
C TYR A 7 -21.03 -5.82 3.05
N ASN A 8 -21.38 -6.47 1.95
CA ASN A 8 -20.64 -7.57 1.34
C ASN A 8 -19.93 -7.09 0.08
N THR A 9 -18.74 -7.63 -0.20
CA THR A 9 -17.91 -7.28 -1.35
C THR A 9 -17.67 -8.48 -2.24
N ASN A 10 -17.14 -8.27 -3.45
CA ASN A 10 -16.80 -9.32 -4.40
C ASN A 10 -17.99 -10.23 -4.76
N MET A 11 -19.21 -9.70 -4.67
CA MET A 11 -20.39 -10.46 -5.06
C MET A 11 -20.40 -10.62 -6.58
N VAL A 12 -20.74 -11.83 -7.02
CA VAL A 12 -20.88 -12.18 -8.43
C VAL A 12 -22.36 -12.40 -8.70
N LEU A 13 -22.94 -11.51 -9.50
CA LEU A 13 -24.35 -11.56 -9.90
C LEU A 13 -24.45 -12.09 -11.33
N LYS A 14 -25.21 -13.17 -11.51
CA LYS A 14 -25.57 -13.69 -12.83
C LYS A 14 -26.98 -13.21 -13.15
N MET A 15 -27.10 -12.28 -14.07
CA MET A 15 -28.38 -11.74 -14.51
C MET A 15 -28.71 -12.16 -15.95
N PRO A 16 -29.99 -12.23 -16.34
CA PRO A 16 -30.36 -12.33 -17.75
C PRO A 16 -29.76 -11.15 -18.52
N GLY A 17 -29.01 -11.43 -19.59
CA GLY A 17 -28.35 -10.41 -20.40
C GLY A 17 -29.06 -10.17 -21.73
N ALA A 18 -29.32 -11.23 -22.48
CA ALA A 18 -30.05 -11.18 -23.74
C ALA A 18 -30.77 -12.50 -24.00
N VAL A 19 -31.91 -12.45 -24.69
CA VAL A 19 -32.59 -13.65 -25.18
C VAL A 19 -32.16 -13.84 -26.64
N VAL A 20 -31.61 -15.02 -26.96
CA VAL A 20 -31.21 -15.37 -28.32
C VAL A 20 -32.14 -16.44 -28.85
N TYR A 21 -32.83 -16.13 -29.94
CA TYR A 21 -33.62 -17.07 -30.71
C TYR A 21 -32.74 -17.69 -31.79
N SER A 22 -32.66 -19.02 -31.81
CA SER A 22 -31.97 -19.76 -32.88
C SER A 22 -33.02 -20.49 -33.69
N ARG A 23 -33.01 -20.36 -35.02
CA ARG A 23 -33.92 -21.10 -35.91
C ARG A 23 -33.77 -22.63 -35.80
N LYS A 24 -32.68 -23.13 -35.20
CA LYS A 24 -32.40 -24.56 -34.98
C LYS A 24 -32.78 -25.07 -33.59
N LYS A 25 -33.19 -24.21 -32.66
CA LYS A 25 -33.58 -24.61 -31.29
C LYS A 25 -35.02 -24.17 -31.05
N GLU A 26 -35.89 -25.09 -30.68
CA GLU A 26 -37.32 -24.81 -30.42
C GLU A 26 -37.55 -23.86 -29.24
N ALA A 27 -36.55 -23.65 -28.37
CA ALA A 27 -36.66 -22.77 -27.20
C ALA A 27 -35.65 -21.58 -27.21
N PRO A 28 -36.07 -20.39 -26.76
CA PRO A 28 -35.18 -19.23 -26.60
C PRO A 28 -34.08 -19.52 -25.58
N THR A 29 -32.84 -19.16 -25.92
CA THR A 29 -31.70 -19.30 -25.00
C THR A 29 -31.38 -17.95 -24.34
N VAL A 30 -31.45 -17.89 -23.00
CA VAL A 30 -31.06 -16.70 -22.24
C VAL A 30 -29.54 -16.67 -22.05
N ARG A 31 -28.86 -15.74 -22.72
CA ARG A 31 -27.46 -15.40 -22.42
C ARG A 31 -27.40 -14.68 -21.08
N LYS A 32 -26.69 -15.26 -20.12
CA LYS A 32 -26.48 -14.66 -18.79
C LYS A 32 -25.33 -13.66 -18.87
N LYS A 33 -25.51 -12.48 -18.28
CA LYS A 33 -24.46 -11.49 -18.02
C LYS A 33 -23.97 -11.69 -16.58
N THR A 34 -22.68 -11.87 -16.42
CA THR A 34 -22.05 -11.93 -15.09
C THR A 34 -21.51 -10.56 -14.75
N ILE A 35 -21.99 -9.98 -13.66
CA ILE A 35 -21.44 -8.75 -13.09
C ILE A 35 -20.63 -9.15 -11.85
N SER A 36 -19.32 -8.93 -11.92
CA SER A 36 -18.39 -9.22 -10.83
C SER A 36 -18.11 -7.99 -9.97
N ASN A 37 -17.43 -8.20 -8.85
CA ASN A 37 -16.96 -7.15 -7.93
C ASN A 37 -18.08 -6.24 -7.40
N GLN A 38 -19.29 -6.78 -7.26
CA GLN A 38 -20.41 -6.02 -6.72
C GLN A 38 -20.27 -5.84 -5.21
N VAL A 39 -20.77 -4.69 -4.74
CA VAL A 39 -20.82 -4.34 -3.32
C VAL A 39 -22.27 -4.12 -2.94
N TYR A 40 -22.72 -4.77 -1.87
CA TYR A 40 -24.11 -4.75 -1.44
C TYR A 40 -24.20 -4.41 0.03
N MET A 41 -24.99 -3.40 0.35
CA MET A 41 -25.21 -2.84 1.67
C MET A 41 -26.59 -3.22 2.24
N PHE A 42 -26.61 -3.38 3.56
CA PHE A 42 -27.76 -3.74 4.36
C PHE A 42 -27.96 -2.73 5.48
N TRP A 43 -29.19 -2.58 5.91
CA TRP A 43 -29.55 -1.89 7.14
C TRP A 43 -29.11 -2.71 8.36
N PRO A 44 -29.01 -2.09 9.55
CA PRO A 44 -28.68 -2.81 10.79
C PRO A 44 -29.66 -3.93 11.18
N ASN A 45 -30.89 -3.93 10.65
CA ASN A 45 -31.84 -5.03 10.83
C ASN A 45 -31.67 -6.16 9.79
N GLY A 46 -30.66 -6.07 8.91
CA GLY A 46 -30.39 -7.06 7.87
C GLY A 46 -31.14 -6.85 6.56
N SER A 47 -32.08 -5.90 6.48
CA SER A 47 -32.80 -5.65 5.22
C SER A 47 -31.90 -4.96 4.19
N PRO A 48 -32.08 -5.18 2.87
CA PRO A 48 -31.29 -4.52 1.84
C PRO A 48 -31.45 -2.99 1.86
N CYS A 49 -30.34 -2.27 1.76
CA CYS A 49 -30.37 -0.81 1.62
C CYS A 49 -30.49 -0.41 0.14
N THR A 50 -31.69 -0.60 -0.43
CA THR A 50 -31.94 -0.58 -1.89
C THR A 50 -31.39 0.65 -2.62
N LEU A 51 -31.68 1.87 -2.15
CA LEU A 51 -31.23 3.10 -2.82
C LEU A 51 -29.69 3.21 -2.86
N ILE A 52 -29.03 2.88 -1.75
CA ILE A 52 -27.56 2.86 -1.72
C ILE A 52 -27.02 1.74 -2.61
N ASN A 53 -27.67 0.59 -2.67
CA ASN A 53 -27.24 -0.51 -3.53
C ASN A 53 -27.30 -0.14 -5.02
N ILE A 54 -28.34 0.57 -5.46
CA ILE A 54 -28.44 1.09 -6.82
C ILE A 54 -27.30 2.08 -7.10
N TRP A 55 -27.02 2.98 -6.14
CA TRP A 55 -25.89 3.91 -6.27
C TRP A 55 -24.53 3.19 -6.33
N LEU A 56 -24.28 2.21 -5.46
CA LEU A 56 -23.04 1.44 -5.44
C LEU A 56 -22.86 0.61 -6.73
N GLN A 57 -23.94 0.11 -7.32
CA GLN A 57 -23.90 -0.51 -8.64
C GLN A 57 -23.49 0.49 -9.72
N HIS A 58 -24.06 1.70 -9.71
CA HIS A 58 -23.67 2.77 -10.62
C HIS A 58 -22.17 3.12 -10.48
N VAL A 59 -21.68 3.27 -9.24
CA VAL A 59 -20.26 3.49 -8.94
C VAL A 59 -19.39 2.33 -9.46
N THR A 60 -19.84 1.08 -9.28
CA THR A 60 -19.09 -0.10 -9.73
C THR A 60 -18.97 -0.18 -11.25
N VAL A 61 -19.98 0.29 -11.99
CA VAL A 61 -19.93 0.35 -13.46
C VAL A 61 -19.00 1.46 -13.94
N GLN A 62 -18.97 2.61 -13.27
CA GLN A 62 -18.16 3.75 -13.66
C GLN A 62 -16.70 3.70 -13.18
N ALA A 63 -16.41 2.92 -12.14
CA ALA A 63 -15.09 2.85 -11.50
C ALA A 63 -14.51 1.43 -11.47
N THR A 64 -13.26 1.31 -11.03
CA THR A 64 -12.72 0.01 -10.58
C THR A 64 -13.41 -0.36 -9.28
N GLY A 65 -14.03 -1.55 -9.18
CA GLY A 65 -14.90 -1.99 -8.06
C GLY A 65 -14.40 -1.70 -6.63
N ASP A 66 -13.09 -1.55 -6.42
CA ASP A 66 -12.48 -1.10 -5.16
C ASP A 66 -13.02 0.25 -4.65
N SER A 67 -13.47 1.12 -5.56
CA SER A 67 -14.08 2.42 -5.21
C SER A 67 -15.43 2.21 -4.53
N ALA A 68 -16.23 1.25 -5.00
CA ALA A 68 -17.53 0.94 -4.41
C ALA A 68 -17.37 0.33 -3.01
N GLU A 69 -16.35 -0.51 -2.77
CA GLU A 69 -16.05 -1.03 -1.42
C GLU A 69 -15.71 0.12 -0.47
N THR A 70 -14.87 1.05 -0.92
CA THR A 70 -14.50 2.23 -0.13
C THR A 70 -15.73 3.09 0.18
N PHE A 71 -16.60 3.31 -0.80
CA PHE A 71 -17.80 4.14 -0.62
C PHE A 71 -18.78 3.44 0.34
N ALA A 72 -18.97 2.13 0.22
CA ALA A 72 -19.79 1.36 1.15
C ALA A 72 -19.23 1.41 2.59
N SER A 73 -17.91 1.38 2.75
CA SER A 73 -17.28 1.56 4.06
C SER A 73 -17.64 2.91 4.69
N HIS A 74 -17.59 3.99 3.92
CA HIS A 74 -17.99 5.32 4.37
C HIS A 74 -19.51 5.43 4.64
N MET A 75 -20.33 4.91 3.73
CA MET A 75 -21.80 4.95 3.85
C MET A 75 -22.33 4.11 5.01
N THR A 76 -21.58 3.09 5.47
CA THR A 76 -21.93 2.31 6.66
C THR A 76 -22.18 3.20 7.87
N HIS A 77 -21.42 4.29 8.03
CA HIS A 77 -21.60 5.22 9.14
C HIS A 77 -22.89 6.02 9.02
N TYR A 78 -23.18 6.50 7.81
CA TYR A 78 -24.40 7.22 7.51
C TYR A 78 -25.65 6.35 7.72
N VAL A 79 -25.66 5.13 7.18
CA VAL A 79 -26.78 4.19 7.32
C VAL A 79 -27.06 3.84 8.78
N ARG A 80 -26.02 3.62 9.59
CA ARG A 80 -26.21 3.39 11.04
C ARG A 80 -26.79 4.61 11.73
N TYR A 81 -26.30 5.80 11.37
CA TYR A 81 -26.78 7.03 11.97
C TYR A 81 -28.25 7.28 11.63
N CYS A 82 -28.65 7.09 10.36
CA CYS A 82 -30.06 7.13 9.95
C CYS A 82 -30.92 6.12 10.72
N PHE A 83 -30.48 4.86 10.79
CA PHE A 83 -31.23 3.81 11.50
C PHE A 83 -31.43 4.13 12.98
N ASN A 84 -30.38 4.60 13.67
CA ASN A 84 -30.44 4.91 15.09
C ASN A 84 -31.34 6.12 15.41
N HIS A 85 -31.50 7.04 14.46
CA HIS A 85 -32.35 8.23 14.62
C HIS A 85 -33.74 8.06 13.97
N GLY A 86 -34.07 6.88 13.45
CA GLY A 86 -35.32 6.64 12.73
C GLY A 86 -35.46 7.51 11.46
N ALA A 87 -34.36 7.98 10.88
CA ALA A 87 -34.37 8.90 9.75
C ALA A 87 -34.33 8.16 8.40
N HIS A 88 -35.02 8.70 7.40
CA HIS A 88 -34.94 8.24 6.03
C HIS A 88 -33.66 8.71 5.33
N LEU A 89 -33.15 7.93 4.36
CA LEU A 89 -31.91 8.24 3.62
C LEU A 89 -31.91 9.57 2.86
N LEU A 90 -33.09 10.13 2.60
CA LEU A 90 -33.25 11.38 1.84
C LEU A 90 -33.75 12.54 2.72
N ALA A 91 -34.10 12.27 3.99
CA ALA A 91 -34.52 13.28 4.95
C ALA A 91 -33.27 13.85 5.65
N VAL A 92 -32.44 14.53 4.87
CA VAL A 92 -31.13 15.05 5.30
C VAL A 92 -31.09 16.54 5.02
N ASP A 93 -30.76 17.30 6.05
CA ASP A 93 -30.49 18.73 5.96
C ASP A 93 -29.10 19.08 6.52
N ASP A 94 -28.77 20.37 6.48
CA ASP A 94 -27.51 20.90 7.02
C ASP A 94 -27.30 20.56 8.50
N THR A 95 -28.38 20.56 9.30
CA THR A 95 -28.35 20.21 10.74
C THR A 95 -28.03 18.74 10.95
N PHE A 96 -28.67 17.85 10.19
CA PHE A 96 -28.45 16.41 10.23
C PHE A 96 -27.01 16.05 9.87
N LEU A 97 -26.46 16.65 8.80
CA LEU A 97 -25.06 16.42 8.42
C LEU A 97 -24.09 16.92 9.48
N SER A 98 -24.40 18.05 10.12
CA SER A 98 -23.59 18.60 11.21
C SER A 98 -23.63 17.67 12.44
N GLY A 99 -24.80 17.18 12.83
CA GLY A 99 -24.96 16.19 13.89
C GLY A 99 -24.21 14.88 13.61
N LEU A 100 -24.29 14.37 12.38
CA LEU A 100 -23.52 13.20 11.94
C LEU A 100 -22.01 13.44 12.05
N SER A 101 -21.53 14.60 11.62
CA SER A 101 -20.11 14.96 11.67
C SER A 101 -19.60 15.00 13.12
N THR A 102 -20.33 15.70 14.00
CA THR A 102 -20.04 15.77 15.43
C THR A 102 -20.03 14.38 16.07
N HIS A 103 -21.07 13.58 15.84
CA HIS A 103 -21.15 12.20 16.35
C HIS A 103 -19.94 11.35 15.93
N LEU A 104 -19.49 11.48 14.68
CA LEU A 104 -18.35 10.73 14.17
C LEU A 104 -16.99 11.21 14.71
N LEU A 105 -16.85 12.51 15.00
CA LEU A 105 -15.65 13.10 15.62
C LEU A 105 -15.54 12.75 17.11
N GLU A 106 -16.68 12.65 17.78
CA GLU A 106 -16.75 12.32 19.21
C GLU A 106 -16.61 10.83 19.48
N GLU A 107 -16.93 9.95 18.52
CA GLU A 107 -16.80 8.50 18.70
C GLU A 107 -15.38 8.15 19.14
N LYS A 108 -15.25 7.55 20.33
CA LYS A 108 -13.98 7.07 20.87
C LYS A 108 -13.79 5.58 20.65
N LYS A 109 -12.54 5.16 20.55
CA LYS A 109 -12.14 3.76 20.52
C LYS A 109 -10.95 3.55 21.44
N LEU A 110 -11.04 2.51 22.27
CA LEU A 110 -9.88 2.00 23.00
C LEU A 110 -8.91 1.41 21.98
N LYS A 111 -7.72 2.01 21.89
CA LYS A 111 -6.64 1.54 21.03
C LYS A 111 -5.37 1.54 21.86
N LYS A 112 -4.82 0.34 22.10
CA LYS A 112 -3.55 0.16 22.81
C LYS A 112 -3.54 0.88 24.17
N SER A 113 -4.57 0.60 24.98
CA SER A 113 -4.74 1.15 26.34
C SER A 113 -5.02 2.67 26.45
N ALA A 114 -5.08 3.40 25.33
CA ALA A 114 -5.50 4.80 25.30
C ALA A 114 -6.87 4.97 24.63
N ILE A 115 -7.69 5.87 25.18
CA ILE A 115 -8.94 6.30 24.55
C ILE A 115 -8.56 7.31 23.46
N THR A 116 -8.73 6.91 22.20
CA THR A 116 -8.43 7.76 21.04
C THR A 116 -9.69 8.00 20.24
N GLY A 117 -9.70 9.03 19.39
CA GLY A 117 -10.75 9.20 18.39
C GLY A 117 -10.86 7.94 17.52
N ALA A 118 -12.06 7.41 17.35
CA ALA A 118 -12.30 6.23 16.52
C ALA A 118 -12.00 6.50 15.04
N ARG A 119 -12.08 7.77 14.62
CA ARG A 119 -11.82 8.25 13.27
C ARG A 119 -10.99 9.53 13.28
N SER A 120 -10.24 9.74 12.19
CA SER A 120 -9.58 11.01 11.94
C SER A 120 -10.54 12.01 11.27
N PRO A 121 -10.28 13.33 11.38
CA PRO A 121 -11.07 14.35 10.69
C PRO A 121 -11.20 14.10 9.18
N ASN A 122 -10.14 13.59 8.55
CA ASN A 122 -10.16 13.20 7.14
C ASN A 122 -11.17 12.09 6.85
N GLN A 123 -11.26 11.06 7.71
CA GLN A 123 -12.23 9.98 7.52
C GLN A 123 -13.67 10.50 7.64
N VAL A 124 -13.92 11.39 8.61
CA VAL A 124 -15.22 12.05 8.76
C VAL A 124 -15.53 12.90 7.52
N ALA A 125 -14.58 13.73 7.06
CA ALA A 125 -14.73 14.53 5.85
C ALA A 125 -15.06 13.68 4.62
N TYR A 126 -14.39 12.54 4.43
CA TYR A 126 -14.71 11.61 3.34
C TYR A 126 -16.11 11.02 3.49
N THR A 127 -16.51 10.63 4.70
CA THR A 127 -17.88 10.13 4.94
C THR A 127 -18.93 11.16 4.58
N ILE A 128 -18.83 12.39 5.06
CA ILE A 128 -19.80 13.46 4.75
C ILE A 128 -19.83 13.74 3.24
N ARG A 129 -18.68 13.81 2.56
CA ARG A 129 -18.63 13.98 1.10
C ARG A 129 -19.33 12.86 0.36
N ARG A 130 -19.14 11.59 0.76
CA ARG A 130 -19.82 10.45 0.12
C ARG A 130 -21.33 10.48 0.32
N VAL A 131 -21.82 10.97 1.46
CA VAL A 131 -23.25 11.19 1.67
C VAL A 131 -23.77 12.24 0.69
N ILE A 132 -23.09 13.38 0.57
CA ILE A 132 -23.49 14.44 -0.37
C ILE A 132 -23.41 13.95 -1.83
N ASP A 133 -22.38 13.19 -2.21
CA ASP A 133 -22.27 12.60 -3.56
C ASP A 133 -23.45 11.66 -3.86
N PHE A 134 -23.89 10.88 -2.87
CA PHE A 134 -25.07 10.02 -2.99
C PHE A 134 -26.36 10.86 -3.17
N LEU A 135 -26.52 11.94 -2.40
CA LEU A 135 -27.68 12.84 -2.52
C LEU A 135 -27.71 13.56 -3.88
N ILE A 136 -26.56 14.05 -4.35
CA ILE A 136 -26.41 14.65 -5.68
C ILE A 136 -26.77 13.62 -6.76
N TRP A 137 -26.24 12.40 -6.66
CA TRP A 137 -26.56 11.33 -7.60
C TRP A 137 -28.06 11.03 -7.62
N TYR A 138 -28.71 10.91 -6.46
CA TYR A 138 -30.15 10.65 -6.40
C TYR A 138 -30.93 11.82 -7.01
N GLN A 139 -30.56 13.06 -6.67
CA GLN A 139 -31.16 14.27 -7.21
C GLN A 139 -31.07 14.34 -8.75
N MET A 140 -29.95 13.91 -9.33
CA MET A 140 -29.75 13.96 -10.78
C MET A 140 -30.47 12.84 -11.54
N ASN A 141 -30.70 11.68 -10.91
CA ASN A 141 -31.18 10.48 -11.62
C ASN A 141 -32.63 10.09 -11.30
N TYR A 142 -33.15 10.44 -10.12
CA TYR A 142 -34.44 9.93 -9.63
C TYR A 142 -35.37 10.98 -9.02
N ARG A 143 -34.87 12.14 -8.60
CA ARG A 143 -35.72 13.19 -8.03
C ARG A 143 -36.70 13.71 -9.08
N LEU A 144 -37.97 13.79 -8.68
CA LEU A 144 -39.01 14.42 -9.49
C LEU A 144 -38.91 15.95 -9.38
N VAL A 145 -39.24 16.67 -10.46
CA VAL A 145 -39.18 18.14 -10.49
C VAL A 145 -40.01 18.78 -9.37
N SER A 146 -41.13 18.15 -9.01
CA SER A 146 -42.05 18.58 -7.93
C SER A 146 -41.49 18.38 -6.51
N GLN A 147 -40.44 17.58 -6.32
CA GLN A 147 -39.83 17.38 -5.01
C GLN A 147 -38.84 18.52 -4.70
N PRO A 148 -38.66 18.92 -3.44
CA PRO A 148 -37.64 19.91 -3.08
C PRO A 148 -36.24 19.44 -3.52
N LYS A 149 -35.34 20.40 -3.79
CA LYS A 149 -33.94 20.07 -4.08
C LYS A 149 -33.31 19.48 -2.81
N LEU A 150 -32.57 18.38 -2.97
CA LEU A 150 -31.81 17.78 -1.88
C LEU A 150 -30.51 18.55 -1.64
N VAL A 151 -29.78 18.89 -2.70
CA VAL A 151 -28.48 19.56 -2.62
C VAL A 151 -28.46 20.76 -3.57
N GLY A 152 -27.99 21.92 -3.09
CA GLY A 152 -27.87 23.12 -3.91
C GLY A 152 -27.10 24.23 -3.20
N GLU A 153 -26.86 25.33 -3.92
CA GLU A 153 -26.24 26.53 -3.33
C GLU A 153 -27.25 27.30 -2.48
N LEU A 154 -26.74 28.18 -1.61
CA LEU A 154 -27.58 29.04 -0.76
C LEU A 154 -28.59 29.82 -1.63
N GLY A 155 -29.84 29.88 -1.18
CA GLY A 155 -30.92 30.55 -1.91
C GLY A 155 -31.64 29.67 -2.95
N THR A 156 -31.19 28.44 -3.20
CA THR A 156 -31.86 27.53 -4.15
C THR A 156 -33.04 26.74 -3.55
N GLY A 157 -33.33 26.91 -2.25
CA GLY A 157 -34.35 26.14 -1.52
C GLY A 157 -33.99 24.66 -1.33
N ALA A 158 -32.69 24.33 -1.37
CA ALA A 158 -32.22 22.96 -1.14
C ALA A 158 -32.19 22.60 0.36
N GLN A 159 -32.36 21.31 0.67
CA GLN A 159 -32.27 20.81 2.05
C GLN A 159 -30.83 20.85 2.60
N VAL A 160 -29.85 20.56 1.74
CA VAL A 160 -28.42 20.62 2.03
C VAL A 160 -27.79 21.73 1.20
N THR A 161 -27.18 22.68 1.87
CA THR A 161 -26.55 23.86 1.29
C THR A 161 -25.05 23.61 1.08
N ILE A 162 -24.58 23.71 -0.16
CA ILE A 162 -23.16 23.55 -0.52
C ILE A 162 -22.59 24.81 -1.15
N GLU A 163 -21.25 24.89 -1.14
CA GLU A 163 -20.49 25.92 -1.85
C GLU A 163 -19.42 25.23 -2.71
N TRP A 164 -19.23 25.70 -3.95
CA TRP A 164 -18.15 25.23 -4.81
C TRP A 164 -16.93 26.16 -4.72
N LYS A 165 -15.79 25.64 -4.29
CA LYS A 165 -14.52 26.37 -4.20
C LYS A 165 -13.51 25.86 -5.21
N ALA A 166 -12.71 26.74 -5.82
CA ALA A 166 -11.59 26.30 -6.64
C ALA A 166 -10.42 25.80 -5.77
N ASN A 167 -9.83 24.68 -6.13
CA ASN A 167 -8.58 24.21 -5.54
C ASN A 167 -7.37 24.96 -6.14
N ARG A 168 -6.16 24.69 -5.63
CA ARG A 168 -4.91 25.29 -6.15
C ARG A 168 -4.64 25.00 -7.65
N GLN A 169 -5.33 24.01 -8.21
CA GLN A 169 -5.25 23.59 -9.62
C GLN A 169 -6.49 24.07 -10.41
N GLY A 170 -7.30 24.97 -9.85
CA GLY A 170 -8.52 25.51 -10.47
C GLY A 170 -9.72 24.55 -10.51
N GLN A 171 -9.61 23.35 -9.91
CA GLN A 171 -10.70 22.37 -9.95
C GLN A 171 -11.75 22.66 -8.87
N PRO A 172 -13.05 22.50 -9.17
CA PRO A 172 -14.11 22.69 -8.19
C PRO A 172 -14.03 21.64 -7.08
N ILE A 173 -14.09 22.10 -5.84
CA ILE A 173 -14.16 21.31 -4.61
C ILE A 173 -15.45 21.69 -3.91
N LEU A 174 -16.23 20.65 -3.58
CA LEU A 174 -17.41 20.79 -2.74
C LEU A 174 -17.01 21.15 -1.30
N TYR A 175 -17.59 22.24 -0.81
CA TYR A 175 -17.51 22.72 0.56
C TYR A 175 -18.88 22.64 1.23
N HIS A 176 -18.87 22.27 2.51
CA HIS A 176 -20.04 22.24 3.38
C HIS A 176 -19.56 22.39 4.84
N PRO A 177 -20.24 23.16 5.72
CA PRO A 177 -19.78 23.41 7.09
C PRO A 177 -19.53 22.14 7.92
N ALA A 178 -20.36 21.10 7.75
CA ALA A 178 -20.18 19.80 8.40
C ALA A 178 -18.95 19.00 7.93
N ILE A 179 -18.26 19.38 6.85
CA ILE A 179 -17.03 18.71 6.41
C ILE A 179 -15.86 19.27 7.22
N PRO A 180 -15.18 18.48 8.08
CA PRO A 180 -14.06 18.97 8.86
C PRO A 180 -12.94 19.50 7.95
N THR A 181 -12.55 20.77 8.14
CA THR A 181 -11.52 21.45 7.35
C THR A 181 -10.14 21.39 7.98
N VAL A 182 -10.07 21.11 9.29
CA VAL A 182 -8.81 20.97 10.02
C VAL A 182 -8.07 19.76 9.45
N ARG A 183 -7.05 20.04 8.63
CA ARG A 183 -6.12 19.00 8.21
C ARG A 183 -5.44 18.49 9.47
N PRO A 184 -5.39 17.17 9.70
CA PRO A 184 -4.50 16.66 10.72
C PRO A 184 -3.09 17.19 10.42
N PRO A 185 -2.28 17.49 11.46
CA PRO A 185 -0.90 17.94 11.27
C PRO A 185 -0.23 17.02 10.24
N VAL A 186 0.37 17.64 9.23
CA VAL A 186 0.92 16.94 8.07
C VAL A 186 1.87 15.83 8.58
N SER A 187 1.73 14.64 8.01
CA SER A 187 2.51 13.41 8.26
C SER A 187 2.10 12.55 9.48
N ASP A 188 1.08 11.70 9.29
CA ASP A 188 0.93 10.50 10.11
C ASP A 188 2.02 9.44 9.80
N LYS A 189 2.66 9.50 8.63
CA LYS A 189 3.62 8.47 8.19
C LYS A 189 4.98 9.07 7.93
N LYS A 190 5.87 8.94 8.92
CA LYS A 190 7.29 9.20 8.77
C LYS A 190 7.98 8.09 7.94
N PRO A 191 9.14 8.37 7.33
CA PRO A 191 10.07 7.35 6.84
C PRO A 191 10.24 6.20 7.82
N MET A 192 10.28 4.97 7.30
CA MET A 192 10.55 3.80 8.14
C MET A 192 11.97 3.87 8.74
N PRO A 193 12.12 3.87 10.07
CA PRO A 193 13.42 3.86 10.73
C PRO A 193 14.19 2.55 10.50
N ASP A 194 15.52 2.62 10.46
CA ASP A 194 16.38 1.44 10.22
C ASP A 194 16.34 0.43 11.36
N ASN A 195 16.20 0.88 12.62
CA ASN A 195 16.03 -0.02 13.76
C ASN A 195 14.74 -0.85 13.65
N PHE A 196 13.67 -0.31 13.05
CA PHE A 196 12.43 -1.06 12.84
C PHE A 196 12.62 -2.11 11.75
N ILE A 197 13.32 -1.76 10.66
CA ILE A 197 13.67 -2.71 9.60
C ILE A 197 14.52 -3.85 10.17
N GLY A 198 15.54 -3.52 10.97
CA GLY A 198 16.40 -4.50 11.66
C GLY A 198 15.59 -5.47 12.52
N LYS A 199 14.74 -4.97 13.43
CA LYS A 199 13.88 -5.80 14.28
C LYS A 199 12.97 -6.75 13.48
N ILE A 200 12.43 -6.27 12.35
CA ILE A 200 11.59 -7.08 11.47
C ILE A 200 12.43 -8.16 10.76
N SER A 201 13.62 -7.82 10.27
CA SER A 201 14.56 -8.78 9.70
C SER A 201 14.95 -9.86 10.71
N ASP A 202 15.36 -9.48 11.93
CA ASP A 202 15.72 -10.41 13.02
C ASP A 202 14.55 -11.35 13.35
N THR A 203 13.33 -10.81 13.32
CA THR A 203 12.11 -11.61 13.52
C THR A 203 11.90 -12.62 12.38
N ILE A 204 12.21 -12.27 11.13
CA ILE A 204 12.14 -13.20 10.00
C ILE A 204 13.18 -14.32 10.16
N TYR A 205 14.42 -13.99 10.54
CA TYR A 205 15.46 -14.99 10.81
C TYR A 205 15.06 -15.93 11.94
N ARG A 206 14.55 -15.38 13.06
CA ARG A 206 14.06 -16.18 14.19
C ARG A 206 12.89 -17.09 13.80
N LEU A 207 11.99 -16.63 12.93
CA LEU A 207 10.89 -17.47 12.43
C LEU A 207 11.36 -18.57 11.48
N LYS A 208 12.53 -18.41 10.84
CA LYS A 208 13.14 -19.50 10.08
C LYS A 208 13.59 -20.63 11.00
N THR A 209 14.31 -20.29 12.06
CA THR A 209 14.92 -21.27 12.99
C THR A 209 13.91 -21.86 13.96
N ASN A 210 13.01 -21.03 14.50
CA ASN A 210 11.97 -21.41 15.46
C ASN A 210 10.58 -21.09 14.90
N PRO A 211 10.11 -21.87 13.92
CA PRO A 211 8.84 -21.62 13.30
C PRO A 211 7.70 -22.05 14.25
N ARG A 212 6.58 -21.31 14.22
CA ARG A 212 5.43 -21.57 15.10
C ARG A 212 4.62 -22.76 14.57
N TYR A 213 4.85 -23.94 15.12
CA TYR A 213 4.09 -25.14 14.79
C TYR A 213 2.67 -25.05 15.38
N LEU A 214 1.66 -25.48 14.63
CA LEU A 214 0.38 -25.86 15.23
C LEU A 214 0.63 -27.15 16.03
N PHE A 215 0.09 -27.21 17.26
CA PHE A 215 0.14 -28.44 18.07
C PHE A 215 -0.38 -29.63 17.24
N ALA A 216 0.35 -30.75 17.24
CA ALA A 216 0.06 -32.03 16.55
C ALA A 216 0.59 -32.27 15.11
N ALA A 217 1.74 -31.70 14.72
CA ALA A 217 2.43 -32.10 13.48
C ALA A 217 3.27 -33.39 13.68
N THR A 218 2.63 -34.53 13.95
CA THR A 218 3.31 -35.82 14.22
C THR A 218 3.59 -36.67 12.97
N ALA A 219 2.94 -36.40 11.83
CA ALA A 219 3.17 -37.14 10.58
C ALA A 219 4.29 -36.54 9.72
N SER A 220 5.15 -37.38 9.13
CA SER A 220 6.30 -36.96 8.30
C SER A 220 5.90 -36.01 7.16
N GLN A 221 4.79 -36.31 6.46
CA GLN A 221 4.32 -35.49 5.35
C GLN A 221 3.86 -34.09 5.79
N VAL A 222 3.31 -33.96 7.00
CA VAL A 222 2.93 -32.66 7.60
C VAL A 222 4.17 -31.86 7.97
N ARG A 223 5.23 -32.54 8.42
CA ARG A 223 6.53 -31.93 8.71
C ARG A 223 7.20 -31.39 7.45
N ASP A 224 7.22 -32.17 6.36
CA ASP A 224 7.84 -31.76 5.10
C ASP A 224 7.10 -30.57 4.46
N ASP A 225 5.76 -30.59 4.48
CA ASP A 225 4.93 -29.46 4.04
C ASP A 225 5.21 -28.18 4.84
N TYR A 226 5.35 -28.34 6.15
CA TYR A 226 5.66 -27.22 7.01
C TYR A 226 7.06 -26.65 6.73
N ILE A 227 8.07 -27.51 6.54
CA ILE A 227 9.45 -27.09 6.22
C ILE A 227 9.48 -26.35 4.88
N ALA A 228 8.87 -26.91 3.84
CA ALA A 228 8.83 -26.29 2.51
C ALA A 228 8.12 -24.93 2.53
N LYS A 229 6.97 -24.84 3.23
CA LYS A 229 6.26 -23.58 3.42
C LYS A 229 7.07 -22.58 4.23
N ASN A 230 7.75 -22.99 5.29
CA ASN A 230 8.55 -22.09 6.11
C ASN A 230 9.73 -21.53 5.33
N GLU A 231 10.44 -22.35 4.54
CA GLU A 231 11.55 -21.90 3.70
C GLU A 231 11.07 -20.90 2.64
N TYR A 232 9.94 -21.17 1.99
CA TYR A 232 9.35 -20.22 1.05
C TYR A 232 8.92 -18.91 1.73
N LEU A 233 8.24 -18.99 2.88
CA LEU A 233 7.79 -17.82 3.63
C LEU A 233 8.95 -16.94 4.10
N TYR A 234 10.04 -17.55 4.56
CA TYR A 234 11.27 -16.85 4.93
C TYR A 234 11.80 -16.02 3.75
N ASN A 235 12.02 -16.68 2.60
CA ASN A 235 12.55 -16.01 1.40
C ASN A 235 11.60 -14.92 0.87
N ARG A 236 10.28 -15.18 0.86
CA ARG A 236 9.27 -14.20 0.43
C ARG A 236 9.25 -12.96 1.33
N ARG A 237 9.39 -13.14 2.66
CA ARG A 237 9.39 -12.02 3.61
C ARG A 237 10.65 -11.17 3.46
N LEU A 238 11.82 -11.78 3.30
CA LEU A 238 13.05 -11.05 3.01
C LEU A 238 12.95 -10.28 1.68
N ALA A 239 12.48 -10.93 0.62
CA ALA A 239 12.24 -10.28 -0.67
C ALA A 239 11.25 -9.10 -0.54
N THR A 240 10.19 -9.26 0.25
CA THR A 240 9.22 -8.18 0.52
C THR A 240 9.91 -6.98 1.18
N LEU A 241 10.76 -7.20 2.18
CA LEU A 241 11.51 -6.12 2.84
C LEU A 241 12.49 -5.45 1.88
N LYS A 242 13.35 -6.23 1.22
CA LYS A 242 14.41 -5.70 0.35
C LYS A 242 13.82 -4.92 -0.82
N ILE A 243 12.87 -5.51 -1.55
CA ILE A 243 12.26 -4.87 -2.72
C ILE A 243 11.52 -3.59 -2.30
N SER A 244 10.80 -3.61 -1.17
CA SER A 244 10.10 -2.41 -0.68
C SER A 244 11.10 -1.32 -0.27
N LYS A 245 12.18 -1.69 0.43
CA LYS A 245 13.24 -0.77 0.88
C LYS A 245 13.99 -0.14 -0.30
N MET A 246 14.37 -0.95 -1.28
CA MET A 246 15.23 -0.49 -2.39
C MET A 246 14.45 0.30 -3.45
N THR A 247 13.14 0.08 -3.63
CA THR A 247 12.37 0.71 -4.73
C THR A 247 11.31 1.71 -4.25
N GLY A 248 10.90 1.65 -2.98
CA GLY A 248 9.78 2.46 -2.48
C GLY A 248 8.45 2.19 -3.18
N LEU A 249 8.28 1.02 -3.79
CA LEU A 249 7.04 0.66 -4.50
C LEU A 249 5.84 0.56 -3.54
N ARG A 250 4.63 0.68 -4.10
CA ARG A 250 3.40 0.46 -3.32
C ARG A 250 3.18 -1.02 -3.08
N PRO A 251 2.52 -1.43 -1.98
CA PRO A 251 2.22 -2.85 -1.73
C PRO A 251 1.51 -3.55 -2.91
N ASP A 252 0.58 -2.87 -3.58
CA ASP A 252 -0.08 -3.42 -4.77
C ASP A 252 0.87 -3.57 -5.97
N GLU A 253 1.84 -2.66 -6.12
CA GLU A 253 2.87 -2.73 -7.16
C GLU A 253 3.76 -3.97 -6.93
N LEU A 254 4.08 -4.31 -5.66
CA LEU A 254 4.89 -5.48 -5.30
C LEU A 254 4.28 -6.77 -5.81
N ASN A 255 2.96 -6.89 -5.58
CA ASN A 255 2.20 -8.06 -5.95
C ASN A 255 1.96 -8.16 -7.47
N SER A 256 1.99 -7.01 -8.15
CA SER A 256 1.77 -6.91 -9.59
C SER A 256 3.05 -6.95 -10.41
N ILE A 257 4.23 -7.15 -9.80
CA ILE A 257 5.49 -7.28 -10.54
C ILE A 257 5.32 -8.41 -11.58
N PRO A 258 5.57 -8.15 -12.87
CA PRO A 258 5.46 -9.17 -13.92
C PRO A 258 6.61 -10.16 -13.80
N LEU A 259 6.32 -11.43 -13.50
CA LEU A 259 7.35 -12.45 -13.34
C LEU A 259 8.20 -12.60 -14.60
N ASN A 260 7.55 -12.74 -15.76
CA ASN A 260 8.17 -12.97 -17.06
C ASN A 260 9.22 -11.91 -17.46
N LEU A 261 9.09 -10.67 -16.99
CA LEU A 261 10.08 -9.62 -17.27
C LEU A 261 11.28 -9.70 -16.31
N ASN A 262 11.12 -10.34 -15.15
CA ASN A 262 12.03 -10.30 -14.02
C ASN A 262 12.64 -11.67 -13.65
N GLU A 263 12.57 -12.67 -14.53
CA GLU A 263 13.08 -14.03 -14.26
C GLU A 263 14.62 -14.10 -14.15
N HIS A 264 15.32 -13.19 -14.84
CA HIS A 264 16.79 -13.15 -14.94
C HIS A 264 17.38 -11.83 -14.41
N PRO A 265 17.26 -11.54 -13.09
CA PRO A 265 17.69 -10.26 -12.54
C PRO A 265 19.21 -10.06 -12.57
N LEU A 266 20.01 -11.14 -12.58
CA LEU A 266 21.46 -11.08 -12.69
C LEU A 266 21.91 -10.63 -14.09
N GLU A 267 21.26 -11.11 -15.13
CA GLU A 267 21.59 -10.75 -16.52
C GLU A 267 21.10 -9.34 -16.85
N LYS A 268 19.82 -9.05 -16.54
CA LYS A 268 19.19 -7.78 -16.93
C LYS A 268 19.59 -6.60 -16.05
N ARG A 269 20.05 -6.86 -14.82
CA ARG A 269 20.42 -5.85 -13.81
C ARG A 269 19.33 -4.79 -13.61
N THR A 270 18.07 -5.14 -13.86
CA THR A 270 16.92 -4.23 -13.90
C THR A 270 15.68 -4.96 -13.37
N LEU A 271 14.91 -4.28 -12.54
CA LEU A 271 13.60 -4.71 -12.06
C LEU A 271 12.49 -3.89 -12.74
N TYR A 272 11.58 -4.58 -13.42
CA TYR A 272 10.43 -4.00 -14.10
C TYR A 272 9.22 -3.96 -13.16
N ILE A 273 8.72 -2.76 -12.86
CA ILE A 273 7.64 -2.54 -11.87
C ILE A 273 6.47 -1.82 -12.55
N PRO A 274 5.22 -2.29 -12.43
CA PRO A 274 4.09 -1.55 -12.98
C PRO A 274 3.76 -0.33 -12.10
N THR A 275 3.31 0.76 -12.72
CA THR A 275 2.81 1.93 -11.99
C THR A 275 1.29 1.89 -11.90
N LEU A 276 0.75 1.59 -10.71
CA LEU A 276 -0.68 1.31 -10.54
C LEU A 276 -1.56 2.54 -10.33
N LYS A 277 -0.97 3.69 -10.00
CA LYS A 277 -1.71 4.94 -9.78
C LYS A 277 -1.90 5.73 -11.09
N THR A 278 -2.28 5.04 -12.16
CA THR A 278 -2.59 5.66 -13.46
C THR A 278 -3.92 5.12 -13.98
N ARG A 279 -4.62 5.92 -14.79
CA ARG A 279 -5.81 5.45 -15.53
C ARG A 279 -5.45 4.75 -16.85
N GLN A 280 -4.17 4.68 -17.19
CA GLN A 280 -3.69 4.14 -18.47
C GLN A 280 -3.81 2.60 -18.48
N ARG A 281 -4.25 2.06 -19.62
CA ARG A 281 -4.29 0.63 -19.92
C ARG A 281 -3.66 0.41 -21.30
N PRO A 282 -2.62 -0.44 -21.43
CA PRO A 282 -1.97 -1.22 -20.38
C PRO A 282 -1.25 -0.34 -19.34
N ARG A 283 -1.01 -0.90 -18.16
CA ARG A 283 -0.35 -0.17 -17.06
C ARG A 283 1.11 0.11 -17.45
N PRO A 284 1.61 1.35 -17.32
CA PRO A 284 3.00 1.65 -17.61
C PRO A 284 3.94 0.86 -16.72
N ILE A 285 5.00 0.33 -17.31
CA ILE A 285 6.08 -0.37 -16.61
C ILE A 285 7.25 0.60 -16.48
N ARG A 286 7.77 0.75 -15.26
CA ARG A 286 8.98 1.52 -14.98
C ARG A 286 10.15 0.58 -14.72
N GLU A 287 11.31 0.95 -15.22
CA GLU A 287 12.57 0.25 -15.03
C GLU A 287 13.25 0.77 -13.77
N PHE A 288 13.72 -0.14 -12.94
CA PHE A 288 14.47 0.17 -11.73
C PHE A 288 15.84 -0.52 -11.80
N PRO A 289 16.96 0.22 -11.85
CA PRO A 289 18.28 -0.38 -11.93
C PRO A 289 18.64 -1.12 -10.64
N LEU A 290 19.27 -2.28 -10.74
CA LEU A 290 19.67 -3.11 -9.60
C LEU A 290 21.19 -3.06 -9.40
N SER A 291 21.65 -2.99 -8.14
CA SER A 291 23.03 -3.33 -7.78
C SER A 291 23.25 -4.85 -7.85
N LEU A 292 24.51 -5.32 -7.86
CA LEU A 292 24.82 -6.75 -8.00
C LEU A 292 24.23 -7.53 -6.83
N GLU A 293 24.40 -6.98 -5.64
CA GLU A 293 23.78 -7.44 -4.40
C GLU A 293 22.25 -7.57 -4.54
N ASP A 294 21.56 -6.53 -5.02
CA ASP A 294 20.10 -6.57 -5.19
C ASP A 294 19.67 -7.68 -6.16
N ALA A 295 20.39 -7.86 -7.26
CA ALA A 295 20.08 -8.90 -8.23
C ALA A 295 20.31 -10.31 -7.67
N ILE A 296 21.36 -10.51 -6.87
CA ILE A 296 21.62 -11.78 -6.17
C ILE A 296 20.47 -12.11 -5.21
N GLU A 297 20.04 -11.14 -4.39
CA GLU A 297 18.97 -11.36 -3.43
C GLU A 297 17.63 -11.69 -4.10
N ILE A 298 17.29 -11.01 -5.20
CA ILE A 298 16.08 -11.34 -5.98
C ILE A 298 16.21 -12.74 -6.60
N SER A 299 17.40 -13.12 -7.10
CA SER A 299 17.65 -14.48 -7.62
C SER A 299 17.46 -15.55 -6.55
N ILE A 300 17.93 -15.32 -5.31
CA ILE A 300 17.73 -16.24 -4.18
C ILE A 300 16.23 -16.45 -3.94
N TYR A 301 15.45 -15.37 -3.93
CA TYR A 301 14.00 -15.45 -3.82
C TYR A 301 13.35 -16.23 -4.96
N LEU A 302 13.72 -15.95 -6.21
CA LEU A 302 13.17 -16.64 -7.39
C LEU A 302 13.49 -18.13 -7.37
N LYS A 303 14.70 -18.51 -6.95
CA LYS A 303 15.07 -19.93 -6.75
C LYS A 303 14.20 -20.60 -5.69
N ALA A 304 14.00 -19.97 -4.54
CA ALA A 304 13.13 -20.49 -3.48
C ALA A 304 11.67 -20.59 -3.94
N ARG A 305 11.20 -19.63 -4.73
CA ARG A 305 9.86 -19.64 -5.34
C ARG A 305 9.69 -20.82 -6.30
N THR A 306 10.65 -21.07 -7.18
CA THR A 306 10.62 -22.20 -8.12
C THR A 306 10.64 -23.53 -7.38
N ALA A 307 11.49 -23.69 -6.35
CA ALA A 307 11.51 -24.87 -5.50
C ALA A 307 10.15 -25.10 -4.80
N PHE A 308 9.49 -24.04 -4.33
CA PHE A 308 8.19 -24.14 -3.69
C PHE A 308 7.06 -24.54 -4.66
N ILE A 309 7.09 -24.03 -5.90
CA ILE A 309 6.13 -24.45 -6.94
C ILE A 309 6.31 -25.93 -7.28
N ALA A 310 7.57 -26.38 -7.42
CA ALA A 310 7.89 -27.77 -7.67
C ALA A 310 7.40 -28.67 -6.53
N TYR A 311 7.63 -28.27 -5.27
CA TYR A 311 7.11 -28.96 -4.09
C TYR A 311 5.58 -29.12 -4.12
N LEU A 312 4.85 -28.07 -4.51
CA LEU A 312 3.40 -28.10 -4.60
C LEU A 312 2.85 -28.85 -5.83
N ASN A 313 3.73 -29.39 -6.70
CA ASN A 313 3.36 -29.99 -7.98
C ASN A 313 2.49 -29.08 -8.86
N ILE A 314 2.76 -27.77 -8.83
CA ILE A 314 2.03 -26.79 -9.64
C ILE A 314 2.82 -26.55 -10.94
N PRO A 315 2.20 -26.69 -12.13
CA PRO A 315 2.86 -26.32 -13.38
C PRO A 315 3.28 -24.84 -13.38
N PRO A 316 4.51 -24.49 -13.82
CA PRO A 316 4.99 -23.10 -13.85
C PRO A 316 4.05 -22.15 -14.61
N THR A 317 3.39 -22.65 -15.67
CA THR A 317 2.40 -21.91 -16.47
C THR A 317 1.18 -21.44 -15.68
N LYS A 318 0.85 -22.10 -14.56
CA LYS A 318 -0.27 -21.72 -13.68
C LYS A 318 0.16 -20.76 -12.55
N ALA A 319 1.45 -20.70 -12.25
CA ALA A 319 2.01 -19.86 -11.20
C ALA A 319 2.81 -18.70 -11.82
N THR A 320 2.12 -17.73 -12.42
CA THR A 320 2.73 -16.59 -13.12
C THR A 320 2.93 -15.35 -12.24
N SER A 321 2.41 -15.34 -11.02
CA SER A 321 2.51 -14.20 -10.10
C SER A 321 3.87 -14.13 -9.41
N PHE A 322 4.45 -12.93 -9.31
CA PHE A 322 5.77 -12.76 -8.70
C PHE A 322 5.80 -13.19 -7.22
N MET A 323 4.79 -12.81 -6.43
CA MET A 323 4.59 -13.26 -5.04
C MET A 323 3.48 -14.30 -4.94
N LEU A 324 3.70 -15.37 -4.17
CA LEU A 324 2.74 -16.45 -3.96
C LEU A 324 2.27 -16.53 -2.50
N ALA A 325 1.05 -17.02 -2.33
CA ALA A 325 0.54 -17.49 -1.06
C ALA A 325 1.03 -18.93 -0.79
N GLN A 326 0.76 -19.44 0.43
CA GLN A 326 1.19 -20.78 0.84
C GLN A 326 0.51 -21.94 0.07
N ASN A 327 -0.48 -21.63 -0.75
CA ASN A 327 -1.15 -22.59 -1.65
C ASN A 327 -0.66 -22.46 -3.11
N GLY A 328 0.42 -21.70 -3.36
CA GLY A 328 1.00 -21.50 -4.68
C GLY A 328 0.21 -20.57 -5.61
N LYS A 329 -0.93 -20.03 -5.17
CA LYS A 329 -1.69 -19.01 -5.92
C LYS A 329 -1.11 -17.62 -5.68
N ALA A 330 -1.50 -16.66 -6.51
CA ALA A 330 -1.20 -15.24 -6.28
C ALA A 330 -1.60 -14.82 -4.87
N ILE A 331 -0.70 -14.19 -4.11
CA ILE A 331 -1.06 -13.61 -2.81
C ILE A 331 -1.89 -12.35 -3.05
N GLU A 332 -2.86 -12.05 -2.17
CA GLU A 332 -3.54 -10.77 -2.20
C GLU A 332 -2.73 -9.69 -1.47
N THR A 333 -2.78 -8.43 -1.91
CA THR A 333 -2.11 -7.32 -1.20
C THR A 333 -2.55 -7.23 0.27
N ARG A 334 -3.84 -7.46 0.55
CA ARG A 334 -4.39 -7.47 1.93
C ARG A 334 -3.74 -8.58 2.77
N SER A 335 -3.51 -9.74 2.18
CA SER A 335 -2.84 -10.87 2.83
C SER A 335 -1.35 -10.59 3.08
N LEU A 336 -0.66 -9.96 2.12
CA LEU A 336 0.72 -9.50 2.28
C LEU A 336 0.85 -8.45 3.40
N ALA A 337 -0.05 -7.46 3.44
CA ALA A 337 -0.09 -6.45 4.49
C ALA A 337 -0.38 -7.04 5.87
N ARG A 338 -1.20 -8.10 5.95
CA ARG A 338 -1.47 -8.83 7.20
C ARG A 338 -0.26 -9.62 7.67
N ASP A 339 0.46 -10.29 6.77
CA ASP A 339 1.71 -10.98 7.08
C ASP A 339 2.76 -9.99 7.62
N PHE A 340 2.91 -8.83 6.97
CA PHE A 340 3.80 -7.77 7.44
C PHE A 340 3.40 -7.21 8.82
N ARG A 341 2.09 -7.01 9.06
CA ARG A 341 1.60 -6.58 10.38
C ARG A 341 1.94 -7.59 11.46
N ARG A 342 1.75 -8.89 11.19
CA ARG A 342 2.13 -9.97 12.12
C ARG A 342 3.62 -9.92 12.43
N LEU A 343 4.48 -9.68 11.43
CA LEU A 343 5.91 -9.49 11.69
C LEU A 343 6.15 -8.31 12.64
N CYS A 344 5.53 -7.15 12.39
CA CYS A 344 5.66 -6.00 13.29
C CYS A 344 5.24 -6.33 14.73
N GLU A 345 4.13 -7.05 14.92
CA GLU A 345 3.67 -7.49 16.24
C GLU A 345 4.70 -8.39 16.92
N LEU A 346 5.25 -9.37 16.20
CA LEU A 346 6.28 -10.29 16.69
C LEU A 346 7.64 -9.63 16.94
N SER A 347 7.89 -8.49 16.31
CA SER A 347 9.08 -7.65 16.51
C SER A 347 8.94 -6.68 17.69
N GLY A 348 7.82 -6.71 18.42
CA GLY A 348 7.56 -5.76 19.52
C GLY A 348 7.29 -4.34 19.02
N LEU A 349 6.83 -4.18 17.77
CA LEU A 349 6.45 -2.89 17.16
C LEU A 349 4.93 -2.70 17.20
N THR A 350 4.26 -3.31 18.17
CA THR A 350 2.80 -3.23 18.35
C THR A 350 2.35 -1.81 18.60
N ASP A 351 3.13 -1.00 19.32
CA ASP A 351 2.69 0.30 19.83
C ASP A 351 3.02 1.48 18.92
N VAL A 352 3.95 1.29 17.99
CA VAL A 352 4.32 2.28 16.99
C VAL A 352 3.56 2.11 15.68
N GLN A 353 3.55 3.16 14.84
CA GLN A 353 3.01 3.07 13.50
C GLN A 353 4.08 2.47 12.57
N VAL A 354 3.84 1.23 12.11
CA VAL A 354 4.72 0.53 11.17
C VAL A 354 3.88 -0.18 10.13
N CYS A 355 4.13 0.09 8.84
CA CYS A 355 3.42 -0.53 7.72
C CYS A 355 4.25 -0.48 6.45
N LEU A 356 3.95 -1.35 5.48
CA LEU A 356 4.67 -1.42 4.20
C LEU A 356 4.75 -0.07 3.48
N SER A 357 3.71 0.78 3.57
CA SER A 357 3.76 2.09 2.91
C SER A 357 4.88 2.99 3.43
N MET A 358 5.37 2.82 4.66
CA MET A 358 6.47 3.63 5.18
C MET A 358 7.81 3.38 4.50
N PHE A 359 8.00 2.22 3.84
CA PHE A 359 9.17 2.01 2.98
C PHE A 359 9.17 2.98 1.79
N ARG A 360 8.00 3.32 1.25
CA ARG A 360 7.88 4.34 0.22
C ARG A 360 8.28 5.72 0.73
N HIS A 361 7.83 6.09 1.94
CA HIS A 361 8.23 7.35 2.56
C HIS A 361 9.75 7.39 2.78
N ARG A 362 10.34 6.29 3.28
CA ARG A 362 11.79 6.15 3.45
C ARG A 362 12.53 6.32 2.12
N PHE A 363 12.17 5.54 1.10
CA PHE A 363 12.82 5.57 -0.20
C PHE A 363 12.80 6.96 -0.83
N ILE A 364 11.62 7.60 -0.88
CA ILE A 364 11.47 8.95 -1.46
C ILE A 364 12.38 9.94 -0.73
N THR A 365 12.34 9.94 0.60
CA THR A 365 13.13 10.86 1.43
C THR A 365 14.62 10.64 1.25
N THR A 366 15.09 9.38 1.26
CA THR A 366 16.50 9.03 1.03
C THR A 366 16.97 9.42 -0.37
N GLN A 367 16.14 9.23 -1.41
CA GLN A 367 16.48 9.62 -2.78
C GLN A 367 16.53 11.14 -2.96
N ILE A 368 15.62 11.87 -2.32
CA ILE A 368 15.69 13.34 -2.29
C ILE A 368 16.97 13.79 -1.58
N ALA A 369 17.30 13.20 -0.43
CA ALA A 369 18.54 13.53 0.29
C ALA A 369 19.79 13.27 -0.56
N TYR A 370 19.84 12.15 -1.27
CA TYR A 370 20.91 11.81 -2.20
C TYR A 370 21.05 12.84 -3.32
N GLU A 371 19.95 13.22 -3.96
CA GLU A 371 19.98 14.23 -5.03
C GLU A 371 20.36 15.63 -4.49
N ILE A 372 19.88 16.02 -3.30
CA ILE A 372 20.30 17.27 -2.64
C ILE A 372 21.81 17.26 -2.38
N ALA A 373 22.35 16.18 -1.80
CA ALA A 373 23.78 16.04 -1.56
C ALA A 373 24.61 16.13 -2.86
N LYS A 374 24.08 15.61 -3.97
CA LYS A 374 24.71 15.73 -5.30
C LYS A 374 24.71 17.16 -5.83
N GLU A 375 23.63 17.91 -5.62
CA GLU A 375 23.55 19.32 -6.02
C GLU A 375 24.46 20.21 -5.13
N LEU A 376 24.57 19.92 -3.83
CA LEU A 376 25.50 20.61 -2.93
C LEU A 376 26.96 20.39 -3.30
N LYS A 377 27.33 19.18 -3.77
CA LYS A 377 28.67 18.88 -4.30
C LYS A 377 29.01 19.59 -5.61
N ARG A 378 28.03 20.23 -6.26
CA ARG A 378 28.19 21.02 -7.49
C ARG A 378 28.22 22.53 -7.20
N ASP A 379 28.55 22.90 -5.97
CA ASP A 379 28.66 24.29 -5.47
C ASP A 379 27.38 25.13 -5.60
N ILE A 380 26.21 24.47 -5.59
CA ILE A 380 24.93 25.19 -5.43
C ILE A 380 24.81 25.64 -3.97
N ALA A 381 24.58 26.93 -3.75
CA ALA A 381 24.39 27.46 -2.41
C ALA A 381 23.13 26.85 -1.75
N GLN A 382 23.20 26.57 -0.45
CA GLN A 382 22.10 25.94 0.28
C GLN A 382 20.77 26.72 0.16
N LYS A 383 20.84 28.05 0.10
CA LYS A 383 19.67 28.93 -0.09
C LYS A 383 18.96 28.69 -1.43
N ASP A 384 19.70 28.33 -2.48
CA ASP A 384 19.17 28.18 -3.84
C ASP A 384 18.40 26.86 -4.00
N LEU A 385 18.61 25.88 -3.10
CA LEU A 385 17.83 24.64 -3.05
C LEU A 385 16.33 24.89 -2.73
N TRP A 386 16.00 26.04 -2.16
CA TRP A 386 14.63 26.43 -1.84
C TRP A 386 13.90 27.07 -3.02
N MET A 387 14.60 27.38 -4.12
CA MET A 387 13.96 27.84 -5.34
C MET A 387 13.10 26.73 -5.95
N GLU A 388 11.86 27.06 -6.31
CA GLU A 388 10.89 26.08 -6.82
C GLU A 388 11.40 25.34 -8.08
N ALA A 389 12.12 26.03 -8.96
CA ALA A 389 12.73 25.42 -10.14
C ALA A 389 13.75 24.32 -9.78
N VAL A 390 14.57 24.55 -8.75
CA VAL A 390 15.58 23.60 -8.26
C VAL A 390 14.90 22.42 -7.58
N GLN A 391 13.92 22.69 -6.71
CA GLN A 391 13.09 21.64 -6.08
C GLN A 391 12.43 20.77 -7.15
N LYS A 392 11.76 21.37 -8.13
CA LYS A 392 11.09 20.64 -9.21
C LYS A 392 12.06 19.75 -10.00
N ARG A 393 13.29 20.22 -10.28
CA ARG A 393 14.34 19.43 -10.95
C ARG A 393 14.78 18.22 -10.13
N ILE A 394 15.04 18.40 -8.82
CA ILE A 394 15.39 17.30 -7.91
C ILE A 394 14.24 16.29 -7.83
N LEU A 395 13.02 16.78 -7.56
CA LEU A 395 11.84 15.96 -7.41
C LEU A 395 11.47 15.21 -8.70
N ALA A 396 11.78 15.76 -9.89
CA ALA A 396 11.52 15.09 -11.16
C ALA A 396 12.32 13.78 -11.32
N LYS A 397 13.57 13.74 -10.86
CA LYS A 397 14.39 12.52 -10.86
C LYS A 397 13.77 11.44 -9.97
N VAL A 398 13.34 11.81 -8.76
CA VAL A 398 12.69 10.90 -7.80
C VAL A 398 11.29 10.47 -8.27
N ALA A 399 10.56 11.36 -8.95
CA ALA A 399 9.26 11.08 -9.53
C ALA A 399 9.31 9.98 -10.60
N LYS A 400 10.37 9.95 -11.43
CA LYS A 400 10.62 8.89 -12.42
C LYS A 400 10.76 7.52 -11.77
N LEU A 401 11.54 7.42 -10.68
CA LEU A 401 11.74 6.17 -9.94
C LEU A 401 10.48 5.68 -9.22
N THR A 402 9.64 6.62 -8.76
CA THR A 402 8.49 6.32 -7.88
C THR A 402 7.15 6.30 -8.62
N GLY A 403 7.12 6.62 -9.91
CA GLY A 403 5.92 6.67 -10.74
C GLY A 403 4.96 7.80 -10.37
N HIS A 404 5.47 8.98 -9.99
CA HIS A 404 4.64 10.17 -9.80
C HIS A 404 4.47 10.94 -11.12
N ARG A 405 3.24 11.34 -11.42
CA ARG A 405 2.93 12.16 -12.61
C ARG A 405 3.41 13.61 -12.44
N ASP A 406 3.20 14.16 -11.25
CA ASP A 406 3.62 15.52 -10.91
C ASP A 406 4.76 15.46 -9.88
N PRO A 407 5.96 15.94 -10.22
CA PRO A 407 7.08 16.03 -9.28
C PRO A 407 6.74 16.78 -8.00
N MET A 408 5.91 17.82 -8.07
CA MET A 408 5.60 18.67 -6.91
C MET A 408 4.72 17.95 -5.88
N SER A 409 4.09 16.82 -6.24
CA SER A 409 3.43 15.93 -5.27
C SER A 409 4.40 15.33 -4.24
N LEU A 410 5.71 15.39 -4.48
CA LEU A 410 6.76 14.94 -3.58
C LEU A 410 7.29 16.06 -2.65
N LYS A 411 6.81 17.31 -2.77
CA LYS A 411 7.35 18.45 -2.02
C LYS A 411 7.33 18.24 -0.50
N ASN A 412 6.32 17.54 0.01
CA ASN A 412 6.18 17.28 1.45
C ASN A 412 7.30 16.39 2.05
N TYR A 413 8.15 15.77 1.21
CA TYR A 413 9.31 15.00 1.64
C TYR A 413 10.61 15.81 1.59
N PHE A 414 10.56 17.02 1.03
CA PHE A 414 11.76 17.80 0.74
C PHE A 414 12.47 18.24 2.02
N ASP A 415 11.73 18.76 3.00
CA ASP A 415 12.29 19.24 4.26
C ASP A 415 13.04 18.14 5.01
N GLU A 416 12.46 16.94 5.09
CA GLU A 416 13.08 15.79 5.73
C GLU A 416 14.29 15.27 4.93
N GLY A 417 14.19 15.25 3.59
CA GLY A 417 15.31 14.91 2.72
C GLY A 417 16.47 15.89 2.85
N PHE A 418 16.18 17.19 2.96
CA PHE A 418 17.17 18.24 3.19
C PHE A 418 17.88 18.05 4.53
N ALA A 419 17.13 17.81 5.61
CA ALA A 419 17.71 17.54 6.94
C ALA A 419 18.68 16.34 6.92
N ILE A 420 18.31 15.25 6.24
CA ILE A 420 19.18 14.08 6.07
C ILE A 420 20.43 14.44 5.24
N ALA A 421 20.28 15.18 4.14
CA ALA A 421 21.39 15.59 3.30
C ALA A 421 22.42 16.43 4.07
N ILE A 422 21.96 17.40 4.88
CA ILE A 422 22.85 18.21 5.72
C ILE A 422 23.55 17.34 6.78
N ALA A 423 22.81 16.47 7.49
CA ALA A 423 23.38 15.58 8.50
C ALA A 423 24.39 14.55 7.94
N SER A 424 24.29 14.21 6.65
CA SER A 424 25.23 13.31 5.95
C SER A 424 26.40 14.03 5.27
N SER A 425 26.29 15.35 5.07
CA SER A 425 27.36 16.18 4.54
C SER A 425 28.42 16.55 5.59
N SER A 426 28.08 16.48 6.88
CA SER A 426 29.07 16.52 7.96
C SER A 426 29.93 15.26 7.88
N SER A 427 31.26 15.43 7.81
CA SER A 427 32.22 14.32 7.74
C SER A 427 31.94 13.29 8.84
N PRO A 428 31.95 11.97 8.52
CA PRO A 428 31.73 10.96 9.54
C PRO A 428 32.76 11.14 10.65
N SER A 429 32.28 11.24 11.88
CA SER A 429 33.16 11.39 13.04
C SER A 429 34.15 10.21 13.07
N PRO A 430 35.35 10.38 13.65
CA PRO A 430 36.32 9.29 13.79
C PRO A 430 35.69 8.01 14.37
N LYS A 431 34.81 8.15 15.37
CA LYS A 431 34.05 7.04 15.98
C LYS A 431 33.11 6.31 15.00
N GLN A 432 32.51 7.01 14.04
CA GLN A 432 31.62 6.40 13.04
C GLN A 432 32.41 5.65 11.96
N LYS A 433 33.59 6.15 11.58
CA LYS A 433 34.50 5.43 10.68
C LYS A 433 34.98 4.14 11.34
N GLU A 434 35.38 4.22 12.60
CA GLU A 434 35.85 3.08 13.39
C GLU A 434 34.77 2.01 13.59
N ALA A 435 33.53 2.42 13.86
CA ALA A 435 32.39 1.50 13.95
C ALA A 435 32.05 0.81 12.61
N LEU A 436 32.19 1.51 11.47
CA LEU A 436 32.01 0.93 10.14
C LEU A 436 33.11 -0.07 9.80
N ILE A 437 34.36 0.24 10.16
CA ILE A 437 35.51 -0.67 10.01
C ILE A 437 35.27 -1.94 10.84
N GLN A 438 34.88 -1.81 12.11
CA GLN A 438 34.55 -2.98 12.97
C GLN A 438 33.37 -3.81 12.44
N GLN A 439 32.34 -3.18 11.87
CA GLN A 439 31.25 -3.92 11.22
C GLN A 439 31.72 -4.70 9.98
N LEU A 440 32.61 -4.10 9.19
CA LEU A 440 33.23 -4.77 8.04
C LEU A 440 34.11 -5.94 8.49
N GLU A 441 34.90 -5.77 9.55
CA GLU A 441 35.70 -6.86 10.15
C GLU A 441 34.83 -8.04 10.56
N THR A 442 33.77 -7.75 11.28
CA THR A 442 32.86 -8.79 11.78
C THR A 442 32.25 -9.57 10.63
N ARG A 443 31.80 -8.89 9.56
CA ARG A 443 31.24 -9.53 8.37
C ARG A 443 32.26 -10.32 7.56
N ILE A 444 33.47 -9.80 7.40
CA ILE A 444 34.55 -10.50 6.68
C ILE A 444 34.94 -11.76 7.46
N HIS A 445 35.02 -11.67 8.79
CA HIS A 445 35.29 -12.81 9.66
C HIS A 445 34.17 -13.85 9.63
N GLU A 446 32.90 -13.43 9.67
CA GLU A 446 31.75 -14.33 9.51
C GLU A 446 31.76 -15.05 8.15
N LEU A 447 32.15 -14.34 7.08
CA LEU A 447 32.31 -14.93 5.75
C LEU A 447 33.50 -15.89 5.70
N SER A 448 34.63 -15.56 6.33
CA SER A 448 35.81 -16.44 6.34
C SER A 448 35.56 -17.73 7.12
N MET A 449 34.66 -17.73 8.10
CA MET A 449 34.27 -18.93 8.85
C MET A 449 33.25 -19.85 8.12
N HIS A 450 32.73 -19.46 6.97
CA HIS A 450 31.72 -20.27 6.26
C HIS A 450 32.39 -21.44 5.51
N SER A 451 32.00 -22.68 5.82
CA SER A 451 32.65 -23.90 5.30
C SER A 451 32.67 -24.01 3.76
N THR A 452 31.69 -23.41 3.09
CA THR A 452 31.59 -23.37 1.62
C THR A 452 32.61 -22.47 0.94
N ILE A 453 33.21 -21.53 1.68
CA ILE A 453 34.14 -20.53 1.15
C ILE A 453 35.56 -21.10 1.06
N TYR A 454 35.98 -21.95 2.00
CA TYR A 454 37.26 -22.65 1.93
C TYR A 454 37.35 -23.66 0.79
N SER A 455 36.20 -24.19 0.35
CA SER A 455 36.13 -25.11 -0.80
C SER A 455 36.25 -24.43 -2.16
N ASP A 456 36.21 -23.09 -2.25
CA ASP A 456 36.42 -22.33 -3.49
C ASP A 456 37.68 -21.44 -3.39
N PRO A 457 38.79 -21.82 -4.07
CA PRO A 457 40.05 -21.09 -4.02
C PRO A 457 39.95 -19.62 -4.45
N LYS A 458 39.00 -19.28 -5.33
CA LYS A 458 38.81 -17.90 -5.81
C LYS A 458 38.12 -17.04 -4.75
N LEU A 459 37.14 -17.58 -4.03
CA LEU A 459 36.46 -16.89 -2.94
C LEU A 459 37.37 -16.72 -1.72
N ALA A 460 38.14 -17.74 -1.36
CA ALA A 460 39.14 -17.66 -0.30
C ALA A 460 40.19 -16.57 -0.58
N LYS A 461 40.68 -16.48 -1.83
CA LYS A 461 41.59 -15.41 -2.26
C LYS A 461 40.95 -14.03 -2.16
N GLY A 462 39.71 -13.87 -2.61
CA GLY A 462 38.98 -12.59 -2.54
C GLY A 462 38.74 -12.10 -1.11
N ILE A 463 38.49 -13.00 -0.16
CA ILE A 463 38.36 -12.64 1.26
C ILE A 463 39.70 -12.21 1.85
N SER A 464 40.79 -12.90 1.51
CA SER A 464 42.13 -12.50 1.96
C SER A 464 42.51 -11.11 1.43
N GLU A 465 42.16 -10.79 0.18
CA GLU A 465 42.36 -9.46 -0.40
C GLU A 465 41.53 -8.39 0.33
N LEU A 466 40.29 -8.70 0.71
CA LEU A 466 39.44 -7.80 1.50
C LEU A 466 40.00 -7.56 2.92
N GLU A 467 40.50 -8.60 3.59
CA GLU A 467 41.19 -8.49 4.89
C GLU A 467 42.42 -7.58 4.80
N GLN A 468 43.23 -7.71 3.74
CA GLN A 468 44.39 -6.84 3.51
C GLN A 468 44.00 -5.38 3.24
N ILE A 469 42.96 -5.13 2.44
CA ILE A 469 42.45 -3.78 2.20
C ILE A 469 41.93 -3.17 3.50
N LEU A 470 41.24 -3.95 4.32
CA LEU A 470 40.71 -3.48 5.59
C LEU A 470 41.80 -3.14 6.61
N SER A 471 42.86 -3.96 6.66
CA SER A 471 44.06 -3.68 7.47
C SER A 471 44.69 -2.33 7.08
N LYS A 472 44.83 -2.05 5.78
CA LYS A 472 45.36 -0.76 5.30
C LYS A 472 44.45 0.43 5.66
N LEU A 473 43.14 0.25 5.65
CA LEU A 473 42.17 1.28 6.02
C LEU A 473 42.21 1.66 7.51
N LYS A 474 42.80 0.84 8.39
CA LYS A 474 43.01 1.18 9.81
C LYS A 474 44.15 2.18 10.05
N PHE A 475 45.08 2.30 9.10
CA PHE A 475 46.27 3.15 9.22
C PHE A 475 46.11 4.50 8.50
N ILE A 476 44.90 4.82 8.03
CA ILE A 476 44.50 6.08 7.36
C ILE A 476 43.43 6.76 8.20
#